data_AF-A0A3R7AFJ2-F1
#
_entry.id   AF-A0A3R7AFJ2-F1
#
_cell.length_a   1.000
_cell.length_b   1.000
_cell.length_c   1.000
_cell.angle_alpha   90.00
_cell.angle_beta   90.00
_cell.angle_gamma   90.00
#
_symmetry.space_group_name_H-M   'P 1'
#
loop_
_entity.id
_entity.type
_entity.pdbx_description
1 polymer ?
#
loop_
_entity_poly.entity_id
_entity_poly.type
_entity_poly.pdbx_seq_one_letter_code
_entity_poly.pdbx_strand_id
1 'polypeptide(L)' 'MLEITRRFWEDWNWAREHMSELTVKYPDKWVAIFEEKVIAANSELGRAEDEARAKVSEKRIPLIFVGSGASVYQY' A
#
# COMPACT_ATOMS: atom_id res chain seq x y z
N MET A 1 -3.49 5.69 22.18
CA MET A 1 -2.59 5.40 21.05
C MET A 1 -3.09 4.12 20.39
N LEU A 2 -3.47 4.13 19.12
CA LEU A 2 -3.92 2.91 18.43
C LEU A 2 -2.71 1.98 18.23
N GLU A 3 -2.78 0.78 18.80
CA GLU A 3 -1.74 -0.25 18.73
C GLU A 3 -1.51 -0.69 17.27
N ILE A 4 -0.25 -0.80 16.87
CA ILE A 4 0.13 -1.36 15.57
C ILE A 4 0.28 -2.87 15.76
N THR A 5 -0.51 -3.64 15.02
CA THR A 5 -0.53 -5.09 15.14
C THR A 5 0.71 -5.72 14.51
N ARG A 6 1.04 -6.96 14.92
CA ARG A 6 2.07 -7.77 14.26
C ARG A 6 1.80 -7.93 12.75
N ARG A 7 0.53 -8.14 12.38
CA ARG A 7 0.09 -8.25 10.99
C ARG A 7 0.44 -7.03 10.15
N PHE A 8 0.26 -5.83 10.69
CA PHE A 8 0.66 -4.60 9.98
C PHE A 8 2.14 -4.64 9.58
N TRP A 9 3.02 -5.11 10.48
CA TRP A 9 4.44 -5.22 10.19
C TRP A 9 4.76 -6.35 9.20
N GLU A 10 4.04 -7.46 9.25
CA GLU A 10 4.15 -8.55 8.26
C GLU A 10 3.78 -8.03 6.85
N ASP A 11 2.63 -7.37 6.72
CA ASP A 11 2.18 -6.77 5.45
C ASP A 11 3.12 -5.66 4.95
N TRP A 12 3.64 -4.83 5.87
CA TRP A 12 4.62 -3.80 5.54
C TRP A 12 5.94 -4.39 5.03
N ASN A 13 6.45 -5.43 5.69
CA ASN A 13 7.69 -6.09 5.27
C ASN A 13 7.51 -6.80 3.94
N TRP A 14 6.40 -7.50 3.75
CA TRP A 14 6.04 -8.11 2.46
C TRP A 14 6.04 -7.06 1.33
N ALA A 15 5.45 -5.89 1.56
CA ALA A 15 5.45 -4.82 0.57
C ALA A 15 6.87 -4.34 0.19
N ARG A 16 7.79 -4.28 1.16
CA ARG A 16 9.18 -3.90 0.91
C ARG A 16 9.91 -4.96 0.09
N GLU A 17 9.69 -6.23 0.39
CA GLU A 17 10.30 -7.36 -0.34
C GLU A 17 9.77 -7.44 -1.79
N HIS A 18 8.51 -7.04 -2.01
CA HIS A 18 7.84 -7.07 -3.31
C HIS A 18 7.79 -5.70 -4.02
N MET A 19 8.54 -4.70 -3.57
CA MET A 19 8.43 -3.32 -4.07
C MET A 19 8.63 -3.22 -5.59
N SER A 20 9.60 -3.94 -6.15
CA SER A 20 9.86 -3.95 -7.59
C SER A 20 8.64 -4.41 -8.40
N GLU A 21 7.92 -5.43 -7.91
CA GLU A 21 6.70 -5.93 -8.56
C GLU A 21 5.55 -4.93 -8.42
N LEU A 22 5.41 -4.33 -7.24
CA LEU A 22 4.42 -3.30 -6.98
C LEU A 22 4.63 -2.08 -7.89
N THR A 23 5.87 -1.62 -8.09
CA THR A 23 6.17 -0.49 -8.99
C THR A 23 5.76 -0.76 -10.43
N VAL A 24 5.88 -2.00 -10.91
CA VAL A 24 5.45 -2.36 -12.27
C VAL A 24 3.92 -2.43 -12.38
N LYS A 25 3.24 -2.99 -11.36
CA LYS A 25 1.78 -3.21 -11.40
C LYS A 25 0.95 -1.97 -11.02
N TYR A 26 1.47 -1.16 -10.11
CA TYR A 26 0.79 -0.01 -9.51
C TYR A 26 1.67 1.25 -9.51
N PRO A 27 2.21 1.67 -10.68
CA PRO A 27 3.04 2.87 -10.73
C PRO A 27 2.24 4.10 -10.32
N ASP A 28 2.84 4.92 -9.47
CA ASP A 28 2.33 6.20 -8.98
C ASP A 28 0.96 6.09 -8.29
N LYS A 29 0.80 5.01 -7.52
CA LYS A 29 -0.41 4.73 -6.73
C LYS A 29 -0.10 4.52 -5.26
N TRP A 30 -1.07 4.87 -4.43
CA TRP A 30 -1.20 4.38 -3.07
C TRP A 30 -1.77 2.97 -3.08
N VAL A 31 -1.03 2.05 -2.49
CA VAL A 31 -1.35 0.63 -2.43
C VAL A 31 -1.63 0.24 -0.98
N ALA A 32 -2.80 -0.34 -0.73
CA ALA A 32 -3.17 -0.91 0.56
C ALA A 32 -2.95 -2.42 0.56
N ILE A 33 -2.27 -2.93 1.59
CA ILE A 33 -1.91 -4.35 1.71
C ILE A 33 -2.55 -4.97 2.95
N PHE A 34 -3.08 -6.17 2.81
CA PHE A 34 -3.61 -6.97 3.90
C PHE A 34 -3.48 -8.46 3.60
N GLU A 35 -2.96 -9.23 4.55
CA GLU A 35 -2.65 -10.66 4.36
C GLU A 35 -1.79 -10.90 3.12
N GLU A 36 -0.71 -10.12 2.99
CA GLU A 36 0.29 -10.21 1.93
C GLU A 36 -0.30 -10.06 0.52
N LYS A 37 -1.41 -9.31 0.41
CA LYS A 37 -2.11 -9.05 -0.85
C LYS A 37 -2.47 -7.58 -0.98
N VAL A 38 -2.38 -7.08 -2.21
CA VAL A 38 -2.90 -5.76 -2.56
C VAL A 38 -4.42 -5.82 -2.56
N ILE A 39 -5.05 -5.11 -1.63
CA ILE A 39 -6.51 -5.05 -1.49
C ILE A 39 -7.09 -3.76 -2.08
N ALA A 40 -6.31 -2.70 -2.23
CA ALA A 40 -6.72 -1.48 -2.94
C ALA A 40 -5.51 -0.79 -3.58
N ALA A 41 -5.73 -0.10 -4.68
CA ALA A 41 -4.69 0.67 -5.36
C ALA A 41 -5.29 1.87 -6.09
N ASN A 42 -5.00 3.08 -5.62
CA ASN A 42 -5.56 4.31 -6.17
C ASN A 42 -4.50 5.42 -6.22
N SER A 43 -4.64 6.35 -7.15
CA SER A 43 -3.73 7.51 -7.25
C SER A 43 -3.92 8.51 -6.10
N GLU A 44 -5.09 8.49 -5.45
CA GLU A 44 -5.40 9.31 -4.27
C GLU A 44 -5.34 8.48 -2.99
N LEU A 45 -4.61 8.96 -1.97
CA LEU A 45 -4.46 8.26 -0.67
C LEU A 45 -5.81 7.95 -0.02
N GLY A 46 -6.70 8.96 0.06
CA GLY A 46 -8.00 8.80 0.70
C GLY A 46 -8.89 7.77 0.01
N ARG A 47 -8.85 7.71 -1.33
CA ARG A 47 -9.59 6.71 -2.10
C ARG A 47 -9.06 5.30 -1.87
N ALA A 48 -7.73 5.13 -1.85
CA ALA A 48 -7.12 3.83 -1.54
C ALA A 48 -7.49 3.37 -0.13
N GLU A 49 -7.54 4.30 0.84
CA GLU A 49 -7.98 4.01 2.20
C GLU A 49 -9.46 3.61 2.26
N ASP A 50 -10.36 4.37 1.63
CA ASP A 50 -11.80 4.08 1.58
C ASP A 50 -12.09 2.70 0.94
N GLU A 51 -11.45 2.42 -0.20
CA GLU A 51 -11.57 1.13 -0.89
C GLU A 51 -11.09 -0.04 -0.03
N ALA A 52 -10.02 0.15 0.73
CA ALA A 52 -9.49 -0.89 1.60
C ALA A 52 -10.39 -1.10 2.83
N ARG A 53 -10.89 -0.02 3.44
CA ARG A 53 -11.84 -0.07 4.56
C ARG A 53 -13.17 -0.72 4.21
N ALA A 54 -13.59 -0.65 2.93
CA ALA A 54 -14.77 -1.36 2.45
C ALA A 54 -14.58 -2.89 2.39
N LYS A 55 -13.32 -3.37 2.37
CA LYS A 55 -12.98 -4.80 2.22
C LYS A 55 -12.58 -5.47 3.52
N VAL A 56 -12.01 -4.71 4.46
CA VAL A 56 -11.48 -5.25 5.72
C VAL A 56 -11.89 -4.40 6.90
N SER A 57 -12.20 -5.05 8.03
CA SER A 57 -12.54 -4.39 9.30
C SER A 57 -11.31 -4.01 10.14
N GLU A 58 -10.11 -4.28 9.64
CA GLU A 58 -8.85 -3.97 10.34
C GLU A 58 -8.66 -2.46 10.47
N LYS A 59 -8.28 -2.02 11.67
CA LYS A 59 -8.14 -0.59 11.99
C LYS A 59 -6.89 0.02 11.37
N ARG A 60 -5.84 -0.79 11.18
CA ARG A 60 -4.50 -0.38 10.75
C ARG A 60 -4.05 -1.28 9.60
N ILE A 61 -4.03 -0.72 8.40
CA ILE A 61 -3.48 -1.35 7.20
C ILE A 61 -2.37 -0.46 6.63
N PRO A 62 -1.26 -1.02 6.14
CA PRO A 62 -0.24 -0.23 5.48
C PRO A 62 -0.77 0.32 4.14
N LEU A 63 -0.64 1.64 3.98
CA LEU A 63 -0.85 2.37 2.73
C LEU A 63 0.51 2.89 2.26
N ILE A 64 0.97 2.40 1.13
CA ILE A 64 2.32 2.64 0.64
C ILE A 64 2.22 3.33 -0.72
N PHE A 65 2.88 4.48 -0.87
CA PHE A 65 3.00 5.11 -2.17
C PHE A 65 4.10 4.41 -2.97
N VAL A 66 3.71 3.90 -4.13
CA VAL A 66 4.58 3.18 -5.04
C VAL A 66 4.94 4.13 -6.18
N GLY A 67 6.06 4.84 -6.05
CA GLY A 67 6.51 5.78 -7.07
C GLY A 67 7.17 5.08 -8.26
N SER A 68 6.88 5.55 -9.47
CA SER A 68 7.71 5.23 -10.63
C SER A 68 8.95 6.13 -10.65
N GLY A 69 10.09 5.62 -11.12
CA GLY A 69 11.34 6.40 -11.19
C GLY A 69 11.25 7.66 -12.07
N ALA A 70 10.29 7.70 -13.00
CA ALA A 70 9.97 8.88 -13.80
C ALA A 70 9.45 10.06 -12.96
N SER A 71 8.82 9.76 -11.82
CA SER A 71 8.35 10.76 -10.85
C SER A 71 9.48 11.32 -9.98
N VAL A 72 10.64 10.63 -9.93
CA VAL A 72 11.81 11.02 -9.13
C VAL A 72 12.84 11.77 -9.99
N TYR A 73 13.00 11.39 -11.25
CA TYR A 73 13.93 12.04 -12.19
C TYR A 73 13.13 12.74 -13.30
N GLN A 74 12.84 14.03 -13.10
CA GLN A 74 12.34 14.89 -14.16
C GLN A 74 13.53 15.25 -15.08
N TYR A 75 13.47 14.82 -16.34
CA TYR A 75 14.38 15.28 -17.41
C TYR A 75 13.89 16.60 -18.01
#